data_AF-A0A0D1WZY5-F1
#
_entry.id   AF-A0A0D1WZY5-F1
#
_cell.length_a   1.000
_cell.length_b   1.000
_cell.length_c   1.000
_cell.angle_alpha   90.00
_cell.angle_beta   90.00
_cell.angle_gamma   90.00
#
_symmetry.space_group_name_H-M   'P 1'
#
loop_
_entity.id
_entity.type
_entity.pdbx_description
1 polymer ?
#
loop_
_entity_poly.entity_id
_entity_poly.type
_entity_poly.pdbx_seq_one_letter_code
_entity_poly.pdbx_strand_id
1 'polypeptide(L)'
;MLEDTDDALVQQLATHLQHNGGDVERAYNAAPRNVRTVLRRQHVNTIQPKPDNPLCRFIGEDGLMRALGLVQLGLALLTLARVYDECHVALCRSIAAALKGKEDHQHSFGQNPCVDLRLLTEQLENDKATVEDQILLEAAIDGGRKAVWKPVVPMSFDKLPRLQSLAELLPGERSDSREYAGIGGGGGSDIISASLLGLLLRRSGKKRMELLISTRTWATGSQGKQGSKLGVKREVYNDGGPAVEANGRPIAGTFRVNSDTHTEGRDLETIPLSHHSQIFLVLDQGESKAKVPEQERADLKDQFHAVLAQSIRTIDTVLIVDTGGDVFGADSSGETTPDQDLRVQKAISTLSPAYNLVTVVVSPGVDAPADAPVKALKAGGVVYTPSDDEKGRLLDILVNDYKMDGSDPSRFGKTILALQARLRGVVGWTSLDLPTYVVDTWDNPWNCFVYIRQCMSDIILMPTTSLLPLIEPVTTQS
;
A
#
# COMPACT_ATOMS: atom_id res chain seq x y z
N MET A 1 33.74 3.99 10.18
CA MET A 1 32.87 4.94 9.42
C MET A 1 31.40 4.79 9.78
N LEU A 2 30.75 3.62 9.63
CA LEU A 2 29.34 3.45 10.04
C LEU A 2 29.16 3.40 11.56
N GLU A 3 30.01 2.67 12.29
CA GLU A 3 29.99 2.63 13.76
C GLU A 3 30.23 4.00 14.39
N ASP A 4 31.22 4.75 13.90
CA ASP A 4 31.50 6.13 14.36
C ASP A 4 30.30 7.08 14.17
N THR A 5 29.45 6.83 13.17
CA THR A 5 28.26 7.65 12.88
C THR A 5 27.13 7.34 13.86
N ASP A 6 26.91 6.06 14.18
CA ASP A 6 25.88 5.65 15.12
C ASP A 6 26.23 6.09 16.55
N ASP A 7 27.50 6.00 16.96
CA ASP A 7 27.95 6.47 18.26
C ASP A 7 27.71 7.97 18.44
N ALA A 8 28.05 8.77 17.43
CA ALA A 8 27.81 10.21 17.44
C ALA A 8 26.31 10.54 17.52
N LEU A 9 25.48 9.84 16.75
CA LEU A 9 24.02 9.95 16.81
C LEU A 9 23.48 9.60 18.20
N VAL A 10 23.91 8.49 18.80
CA VAL A 10 23.45 8.06 20.13
C VAL A 10 23.81 9.08 21.21
N GLN A 11 25.02 9.64 21.17
CA GLN A 11 25.43 10.70 22.11
C GLN A 11 24.62 11.98 21.94
N GLN A 12 24.33 12.36 20.69
CA GLN A 12 23.44 13.49 20.39
C GLN A 12 22.04 13.22 20.97
N LEU A 13 21.42 12.08 20.64
CA LEU A 13 20.10 11.70 21.14
C LEU A 13 20.05 11.71 22.68
N ALA A 14 21.07 11.15 23.36
CA ALA A 14 21.16 11.15 24.81
C ALA A 14 21.18 12.56 25.41
N THR A 15 21.94 13.47 24.80
CA THR A 15 22.01 14.87 25.23
C THR A 15 20.68 15.59 25.08
N HIS A 16 20.04 15.48 23.92
CA HIS A 16 18.79 16.20 23.63
C HIS A 16 17.56 15.61 24.33
N LEU A 17 17.51 14.28 24.49
CA LEU A 17 16.45 13.59 25.24
C LEU A 17 16.66 13.69 26.77
N GLN A 18 17.84 14.14 27.24
CA GLN A 18 18.21 14.19 28.66
C GLN A 18 18.25 12.82 29.36
N HIS A 19 18.76 11.79 28.65
CA HIS A 19 18.92 10.43 29.17
C HIS A 19 20.39 10.00 29.21
N ASN A 20 20.68 8.93 29.95
CA ASN A 20 22.02 8.34 29.95
C ASN A 20 22.35 7.72 28.58
N GLY A 21 23.58 7.92 28.10
CA GLY A 21 24.03 7.39 26.80
C GLY A 21 23.84 5.88 26.64
N GLY A 22 24.12 5.09 27.69
CA GLY A 22 23.96 3.63 27.64
C GLY A 22 22.50 3.16 27.60
N ASP A 23 21.57 3.93 28.17
CA ASP A 23 20.13 3.64 28.06
C ASP A 23 19.63 3.92 26.64
N VAL A 24 20.07 5.04 26.05
CA VAL A 24 19.72 5.41 24.67
C VAL A 24 20.33 4.44 23.67
N GLU A 25 21.58 4.02 23.86
CA GLU A 25 22.23 3.01 23.02
C GLU A 25 21.46 1.69 23.01
N ARG A 26 21.07 1.19 24.19
CA ARG A 26 20.24 -0.01 24.31
C ARG A 26 18.90 0.14 23.60
N ALA A 27 18.21 1.27 23.80
CA ALA A 27 16.93 1.54 23.16
C ALA A 27 17.07 1.65 21.63
N TYR A 28 18.13 2.30 21.14
CA TYR A 28 18.44 2.44 19.72
C TYR A 28 18.72 1.07 19.08
N ASN A 29 19.57 0.25 19.69
CA ASN A 29 19.92 -1.08 19.19
C ASN A 29 18.74 -2.06 19.20
N ALA A 30 17.82 -1.92 20.15
CA ALA A 30 16.59 -2.69 20.22
C ALA A 30 15.50 -2.18 19.26
N ALA A 31 15.64 -0.96 18.72
CA ALA A 31 14.63 -0.36 17.85
C ALA A 31 14.54 -1.08 16.49
N PRO A 32 13.36 -1.10 15.86
CA PRO A 32 13.19 -1.61 14.50
C PRO A 32 14.21 -1.01 13.52
N ARG A 33 14.62 -1.79 12.52
CA ARG A 33 15.63 -1.37 11.51
C ARG A 33 15.32 0.02 10.95
N ASN A 34 14.07 0.26 10.58
CA ASN A 34 13.70 1.50 9.91
C ASN A 34 13.58 2.71 10.84
N VAL A 35 13.40 2.52 12.16
CA VAL A 35 13.62 3.61 13.13
C VAL A 35 15.08 4.06 13.09
N ARG A 36 16.02 3.12 13.14
CA ARG A 36 17.46 3.41 13.06
C ARG A 36 17.84 4.04 11.71
N THR A 37 17.35 3.49 10.60
CA THR A 37 17.55 4.04 9.25
C THR A 37 17.14 5.51 9.17
N VAL A 38 15.94 5.85 9.64
CA VAL A 38 15.41 7.22 9.55
C VAL A 38 16.20 8.18 10.45
N LEU A 39 16.50 7.79 11.69
CA LEU A 39 17.29 8.62 12.60
C LEU A 39 18.70 8.86 12.05
N ARG A 40 19.35 7.82 11.49
CA ARG A 40 20.66 7.92 10.86
C ARG A 40 20.62 8.81 9.62
N ARG A 41 19.62 8.63 8.74
CA ARG A 41 19.41 9.46 7.54
C ARG A 41 19.36 10.93 7.91
N GLN A 42 18.56 11.28 8.92
CA GLN A 42 18.44 12.65 9.39
C GLN A 42 19.79 13.19 9.86
N HIS A 43 20.48 12.47 10.76
CA HIS A 43 21.76 12.90 11.32
C HIS A 43 22.86 13.07 10.26
N VAL A 44 23.05 12.08 9.39
CA VAL A 44 24.07 12.11 8.33
C VAL A 44 23.84 13.28 7.40
N ASN A 45 22.60 13.49 6.95
CA ASN A 45 22.28 14.57 6.01
C ASN A 45 22.33 15.96 6.69
N THR A 46 22.17 16.05 8.01
CA THR A 46 22.38 17.31 8.76
C THR A 46 23.86 17.68 8.83
N ILE A 47 24.75 16.70 9.06
CA ILE A 47 26.20 16.94 9.15
C ILE A 47 26.83 17.11 7.76
N GLN A 48 26.33 16.37 6.77
CA GLN A 48 26.82 16.36 5.39
C GLN A 48 25.67 16.66 4.41
N PRO A 49 25.19 17.92 4.34
CA PRO A 49 24.14 18.30 3.42
C PRO A 49 24.57 18.05 1.98
N LYS A 50 23.73 17.36 1.21
CA LYS A 50 23.93 17.18 -0.23
C LYS A 50 22.89 18.02 -0.98
N PRO A 51 23.30 18.81 -1.99
CA PRO A 51 22.36 19.65 -2.76
C PRO A 51 21.21 18.85 -3.38
N ASP A 52 21.49 17.62 -3.82
CA ASP A 52 20.51 16.75 -4.48
C ASP A 52 19.55 16.06 -3.48
N ASN A 53 19.82 16.17 -2.17
CA ASN A 53 19.06 15.54 -1.09
C ASN A 53 18.68 16.59 -0.03
N PRO A 54 17.79 17.55 -0.35
CA PRO A 54 17.47 18.66 0.54
C PRO A 54 16.77 18.17 1.82
N LEU A 55 17.24 18.57 3.00
CA LEU A 55 16.55 18.23 4.26
C LEU A 55 15.55 19.30 4.69
N CYS A 56 14.52 18.88 5.42
CA CYS A 56 13.69 19.80 6.19
C CYS A 56 14.49 20.46 7.30
N ARG A 57 14.44 21.79 7.35
CA ARG A 57 14.86 22.59 8.52
C ARG A 57 13.74 22.56 9.56
N PHE A 58 14.09 22.24 10.80
CA PHE A 58 13.12 22.19 11.90
C PHE A 58 13.18 23.43 12.79
N ILE A 59 12.03 24.00 13.10
CA ILE A 59 11.88 25.05 14.12
C ILE A 59 11.35 24.38 15.39
N GLY A 60 12.06 24.51 16.51
CA GLY A 60 11.63 23.96 17.81
C GLY A 60 11.98 22.48 18.05
N GLU A 61 12.85 21.88 17.24
CA GLU A 61 13.28 20.48 17.38
C GLU A 61 13.82 20.14 18.77
N ASP A 62 14.69 20.98 19.33
CA ASP A 62 15.22 20.81 20.70
C ASP A 62 14.11 20.77 21.77
N GLY A 63 13.04 21.54 21.56
CA GLY A 63 11.88 21.52 22.45
C GLY A 63 11.17 20.17 22.38
N LEU A 64 10.91 19.71 21.16
CA LEU A 64 10.25 18.42 20.93
C LEU A 64 11.08 17.26 21.50
N MET A 65 12.40 17.24 21.28
CA MET A 65 13.26 16.18 21.81
C MET A 65 13.26 16.16 23.34
N ARG A 66 13.30 17.32 24.01
CA ARG A 66 13.19 17.37 25.47
C ARG A 66 11.83 16.86 25.96
N ALA A 67 10.74 17.23 25.30
CA ALA A 67 9.40 16.73 25.65
C ALA A 67 9.29 15.21 25.43
N LEU A 68 9.85 14.68 24.35
CA LEU A 68 9.94 13.24 24.09
C LEU A 68 10.82 12.50 25.11
N GLY A 69 11.80 13.19 25.71
CA GLY A 69 12.57 12.67 26.85
C GLY A 69 11.71 12.30 28.08
N LEU A 70 10.47 12.81 28.15
CA LEU A 70 9.53 12.54 29.25
C LEU A 70 8.65 11.29 29.03
N VAL A 71 8.81 10.59 27.91
CA VAL A 71 8.15 9.30 27.62
C VAL A 71 9.16 8.15 27.60
N GLN A 72 8.69 6.90 27.46
CA GLN A 72 9.57 5.74 27.38
C GLN A 72 10.52 5.86 26.18
N LEU A 73 11.82 5.61 26.36
CA LEU A 73 12.85 5.79 25.33
C LEU A 73 12.53 5.13 23.97
N GLY A 74 12.04 3.89 23.98
CA GLY A 74 11.66 3.20 22.73
C GLY A 74 10.55 3.94 21.96
N LEU A 75 9.55 4.45 22.68
CA LEU A 75 8.48 5.27 22.12
C LEU A 75 8.99 6.65 21.68
N ALA A 76 9.90 7.26 22.44
CA ALA A 76 10.53 8.52 22.07
C ALA A 76 11.27 8.41 20.73
N LEU A 77 12.11 7.37 20.56
CA LEU A 77 12.85 7.12 19.32
C LEU A 77 11.94 6.79 18.14
N LEU A 78 10.90 5.96 18.37
CA LEU A 78 9.90 5.65 17.35
C LEU A 78 9.18 6.92 16.89
N THR A 79 8.72 7.74 17.82
CA THR A 79 7.99 8.97 17.54
C THR A 79 8.85 10.01 16.84
N LEU A 80 10.10 10.19 17.25
CA LEU A 80 11.05 11.07 16.56
C LEU A 80 11.28 10.62 15.11
N ALA A 81 11.48 9.32 14.90
CA ALA A 81 11.63 8.77 13.55
C ALA A 81 10.36 8.97 12.70
N ARG A 82 9.16 8.83 13.28
CA ARG A 82 7.89 9.12 12.58
C ARG A 82 7.80 10.58 12.12
N VAL A 83 8.21 11.54 12.96
CA VAL A 83 8.23 12.97 12.60
C VAL A 83 9.16 13.20 11.41
N TYR A 84 10.39 12.68 11.47
CA TYR A 84 11.36 12.84 10.38
C TYR A 84 10.91 12.17 9.08
N ASP A 85 10.29 10.99 9.16
CA ASP A 85 9.83 10.28 7.96
C ASP A 85 8.63 10.96 7.30
N GLU A 86 7.69 11.48 8.08
CA GLU A 86 6.57 12.25 7.54
C GLU A 86 7.04 13.52 6.81
N CYS A 87 8.02 14.22 7.38
CA CYS A 87 8.64 15.40 6.75
C CYS A 87 9.40 15.05 5.47
N HIS A 88 10.17 13.96 5.50
CA HIS A 88 10.89 13.44 4.33
C HIS A 88 9.92 13.07 3.19
N VAL A 89 8.85 12.34 3.50
CA VAL A 89 7.85 11.90 2.52
C VAL A 89 7.12 13.09 1.90
N ALA A 90 6.70 14.07 2.71
CA ALA A 90 6.06 15.28 2.21
C ALA A 90 6.98 16.11 1.30
N LEU A 91 8.27 16.17 1.62
CA LEU A 91 9.26 16.87 0.80
C LEU A 91 9.44 16.18 -0.55
N CYS A 92 9.63 14.86 -0.55
CA CYS A 92 9.76 14.09 -1.79
C CYS A 92 8.51 14.20 -2.68
N ARG A 93 7.31 14.16 -2.08
CA ARG A 93 6.06 14.41 -2.82
C ARG A 93 6.03 15.80 -3.46
N SER A 94 6.48 16.82 -2.73
CA SER A 94 6.52 18.20 -3.23
C SER A 94 7.52 18.37 -4.38
N ILE A 95 8.70 17.76 -4.28
CA ILE A 95 9.71 17.74 -5.36
C ILE A 95 9.16 17.01 -6.59
N ALA A 96 8.55 15.84 -6.42
CA ALA A 96 7.96 15.07 -7.51
C ALA A 96 6.80 15.79 -8.19
N ALA A 97 5.99 16.55 -7.44
CA ALA A 97 4.92 17.39 -7.99
C ALA A 97 5.47 18.54 -8.84
N ALA A 98 6.53 19.21 -8.36
CA ALA A 98 7.20 20.30 -9.10
C ALA A 98 7.80 19.79 -10.42
N LEU A 99 8.46 18.62 -10.42
CA LEU A 99 8.98 17.98 -11.64
C LEU A 99 7.90 17.64 -12.67
N LYS A 100 6.65 17.46 -12.23
CA LYS A 100 5.49 17.19 -13.10
C LYS A 100 4.77 18.47 -13.57
N GLY A 101 5.31 19.65 -13.26
CA GLY A 101 4.71 20.94 -13.65
C GLY A 101 3.39 21.25 -12.95
N LYS A 102 3.12 20.63 -11.78
CA LYS A 102 1.96 20.99 -10.96
C LYS A 102 2.30 22.24 -10.14
N GLU A 103 1.92 23.40 -10.64
CA GLU A 103 2.11 24.70 -9.99
C GLU A 103 1.05 24.95 -8.90
N ASP A 104 1.20 24.32 -7.73
CA ASP A 104 0.42 24.67 -6.54
C ASP A 104 1.36 25.07 -5.38
N HIS A 105 0.77 25.57 -4.28
CA HIS A 105 1.41 25.97 -3.01
C HIS A 105 2.45 24.97 -2.42
N GLN A 106 2.59 23.78 -2.99
CA GLN A 106 3.63 22.79 -2.68
C GLN A 106 5.02 23.20 -3.22
N HIS A 107 5.09 24.07 -4.22
CA HIS A 107 6.35 24.48 -4.84
C HIS A 107 7.28 25.26 -3.87
N SER A 108 6.71 26.03 -2.93
CA SER A 108 7.49 26.78 -1.93
C SER A 108 8.18 25.85 -0.93
N PHE A 109 7.49 24.78 -0.51
CA PHE A 109 8.04 23.80 0.43
C PHE A 109 9.20 23.00 -0.18
N GLY A 110 9.12 22.67 -1.47
CA GLY A 110 10.23 22.01 -2.17
C GLY A 110 11.49 22.88 -2.29
N GLN A 111 11.34 24.22 -2.37
CA GLN A 111 12.46 25.16 -2.50
C GLN A 111 13.10 25.55 -1.16
N ASN A 112 12.29 25.70 -0.11
CA ASN A 112 12.74 26.05 1.23
C ASN A 112 12.02 25.17 2.27
N PRO A 113 12.42 23.89 2.40
CA PRO A 113 11.71 22.94 3.25
C PRO A 113 11.90 23.29 4.73
N CYS A 114 10.87 23.89 5.33
CA CYS A 114 10.87 24.29 6.73
C CYS A 114 9.62 23.76 7.43
N VAL A 115 9.81 23.13 8.59
CA VAL A 115 8.72 22.56 9.39
C VAL A 115 8.80 23.06 10.83
N ASP A 116 7.71 23.67 11.31
CA ASP A 116 7.56 24.10 12.71
C ASP A 116 7.02 22.95 13.58
N LEU A 117 7.78 22.59 14.62
CA LEU A 117 7.50 21.50 15.55
C LEU A 117 7.04 22.01 16.95
N ARG A 118 6.95 23.33 17.15
CA ARG A 118 6.58 23.89 18.47
C ARG A 118 5.20 23.44 18.93
N LEU A 119 4.24 23.38 18.01
CA LEU A 119 2.88 22.93 18.34
C LEU A 119 2.84 21.44 18.74
N LEU A 120 3.66 20.58 18.12
CA LEU A 120 3.79 19.19 18.59
C LEU A 120 4.32 19.13 20.02
N THR A 121 5.29 19.99 20.34
CA THR A 121 5.89 20.08 21.68
C THR A 121 4.85 20.50 22.72
N GLU A 122 4.15 21.62 22.47
CA GLU A 122 3.12 22.14 23.36
C GLU A 122 2.01 21.11 23.62
N GLN A 123 1.54 20.43 22.57
CA GLN A 123 0.51 19.40 22.69
C GLN A 123 1.01 18.17 23.47
N LEU A 124 2.25 17.74 23.26
CA LEU A 124 2.85 16.61 23.96
C LEU A 124 3.08 16.89 25.46
N GLU A 125 3.46 18.12 25.80
CA GLU A 125 3.63 18.55 27.20
C GLU A 125 2.29 18.58 27.94
N ASN A 126 1.20 18.95 27.25
CA ASN A 126 -0.15 18.97 27.80
C ASN A 126 -0.75 17.56 27.95
N ASP A 127 -0.51 16.69 26.97
CA ASP A 127 -0.99 15.31 26.98
C ASP A 127 0.02 14.35 26.34
N LYS A 128 0.66 13.54 27.18
CA LYS A 128 1.65 12.55 26.74
C LYS A 128 1.04 11.47 25.83
N ALA A 129 -0.27 11.24 25.86
CA ALA A 129 -0.93 10.25 25.01
C ALA A 129 -0.99 10.67 23.54
N THR A 130 -0.78 11.96 23.22
CA THR A 130 -0.75 12.48 21.84
C THR A 130 0.33 11.82 20.97
N VAL A 131 1.34 11.15 21.54
CA VAL A 131 2.31 10.35 20.76
C VAL A 131 1.64 9.22 19.96
N GLU A 132 0.46 8.75 20.39
CA GLU A 132 -0.34 7.75 19.67
C GLU A 132 -1.16 8.35 18.52
N ASP A 133 -1.24 9.67 18.42
CA ASP A 133 -1.94 10.35 17.33
C ASP A 133 -1.12 10.35 16.04
N GLN A 134 -1.78 10.68 14.93
CA GLN A 134 -1.14 10.88 13.64
C GLN A 134 -0.43 12.24 13.58
N ILE A 135 0.73 12.26 12.93
CA ILE A 135 1.45 13.49 12.62
C ILE A 135 1.00 13.94 11.23
N LEU A 136 0.48 15.16 11.10
CA LEU A 136 0.15 15.78 9.81
C LEU A 136 0.94 17.07 9.61
N LEU A 137 1.24 17.39 8.34
CA LEU A 137 1.90 18.63 7.94
C LEU A 137 0.90 19.59 7.29
N GLU A 138 0.42 20.55 8.08
CA GLU A 138 -0.47 21.60 7.59
C GLU A 138 0.34 22.74 6.95
N ALA A 139 -0.24 23.42 5.96
CA ALA A 139 0.38 24.61 5.37
C ALA A 139 0.51 25.73 6.43
N ALA A 140 1.66 26.40 6.45
CA ALA A 140 1.89 27.60 7.26
C ALA A 140 1.75 28.87 6.41
N ILE A 141 1.47 30.00 7.06
CA ILE A 141 1.22 31.30 6.40
C ILE A 141 2.48 31.81 5.67
N ASP A 142 3.66 31.44 6.13
CA ASP A 142 4.97 31.84 5.59
C ASP A 142 5.48 30.95 4.44
N GLY A 143 4.65 30.03 3.95
CA GLY A 143 5.02 29.08 2.89
C GLY A 143 5.79 27.85 3.39
N GLY A 144 6.02 27.73 4.70
CA GLY A 144 6.51 26.52 5.35
C GLY A 144 5.39 25.54 5.70
N ARG A 145 5.70 24.54 6.54
CA ARG A 145 4.74 23.60 7.13
C ARG A 145 4.76 23.69 8.64
N LYS A 146 3.64 23.38 9.27
CA LYS A 146 3.55 23.14 10.73
C LYS A 146 3.15 21.68 10.95
N ALA A 147 3.84 21.02 11.88
CA ALA A 147 3.49 19.66 12.27
C ALA A 147 2.48 19.69 13.43
N VAL A 148 1.44 18.85 13.34
CA VAL A 148 0.37 18.78 14.33
C VAL A 148 0.00 17.34 14.67
N TRP A 149 -0.38 17.10 15.93
CA TRP A 149 -1.04 15.85 16.30
C TRP A 149 -2.50 15.89 15.87
N LYS A 150 -2.97 14.80 15.28
CA LYS A 150 -4.37 14.58 14.92
C LYS A 150 -4.78 13.19 15.38
N PRO A 151 -5.89 13.07 16.13
CA PRO A 151 -6.39 11.77 16.54
C PRO A 151 -6.53 10.81 15.36
N VAL A 152 -6.02 9.59 15.50
CA VAL A 152 -6.20 8.56 14.48
C VAL A 152 -7.69 8.23 14.40
N VAL A 153 -8.33 8.56 13.28
CA VAL A 153 -9.76 8.30 13.07
C VAL A 153 -10.01 6.79 13.19
N PRO A 154 -10.88 6.33 14.11
CA PRO A 154 -11.22 4.92 14.23
C PRO A 154 -11.86 4.40 12.94
N MET A 155 -11.47 3.20 12.52
CA MET A 155 -12.08 2.52 11.38
C MET A 155 -12.50 1.12 11.83
N SER A 156 -13.79 0.83 11.67
CA SER A 156 -14.38 -0.47 12.00
C SER A 156 -15.45 -0.82 10.97
N PHE A 157 -15.51 -2.10 10.62
CA PHE A 157 -16.50 -2.69 9.74
C PHE A 157 -17.51 -3.55 10.52
N ASP A 158 -17.58 -3.42 11.86
CA ASP A 158 -18.45 -4.23 12.73
C ASP A 158 -19.95 -4.06 12.46
N LYS A 159 -20.34 -3.00 11.74
CA LYS A 159 -21.72 -2.77 11.29
C LYS A 159 -22.11 -3.63 10.09
N LEU A 160 -21.15 -4.26 9.40
CA LEU A 160 -21.43 -5.17 8.31
C LEU A 160 -21.90 -6.54 8.85
N PRO A 161 -22.82 -7.23 8.16
CA PRO A 161 -23.11 -8.63 8.43
C PRO A 161 -21.84 -9.48 8.38
N ARG A 162 -21.73 -10.48 9.27
CA ARG A 162 -20.58 -11.37 9.33
C ARG A 162 -20.84 -12.68 8.58
N LEU A 163 -19.99 -12.97 7.60
CA LEU A 163 -19.93 -14.25 6.91
C LEU A 163 -19.28 -15.28 7.83
N GLN A 164 -19.94 -16.42 8.10
CA GLN A 164 -19.36 -17.45 8.99
C GLN A 164 -18.36 -18.33 8.26
N SER A 165 -18.54 -18.51 6.95
CA SER A 165 -17.64 -19.28 6.11
C SER A 165 -17.56 -18.73 4.70
N LEU A 166 -16.36 -18.73 4.12
CA LEU A 166 -16.18 -18.46 2.69
C LEU A 166 -16.88 -19.50 1.79
N ALA A 167 -17.34 -20.63 2.35
CA ALA A 167 -18.15 -21.63 1.64
C ALA A 167 -19.58 -21.14 1.31
N GLU A 168 -20.06 -20.12 2.01
CA GLU A 168 -21.40 -19.53 1.83
C GLU A 168 -21.47 -18.66 0.57
N LEU A 169 -22.68 -18.28 0.17
CA LEU A 169 -22.92 -17.38 -0.96
C LEU A 169 -22.28 -16.00 -0.68
N LEU A 170 -21.37 -15.56 -1.54
CA LEU A 170 -20.70 -14.26 -1.40
C LEU A 170 -21.61 -13.13 -1.88
N PRO A 171 -21.46 -11.90 -1.36
CA PRO A 171 -22.24 -10.77 -1.83
C PRO A 171 -21.94 -10.47 -3.30
N GLY A 172 -22.97 -10.49 -4.15
CA GLY A 172 -22.84 -10.35 -5.60
C GLY A 172 -22.99 -11.66 -6.39
N GLU A 173 -23.01 -12.80 -5.70
CA GLU A 173 -23.37 -14.09 -6.30
C GLU A 173 -24.89 -14.26 -6.38
N ARG A 174 -25.38 -14.75 -7.53
CA ARG A 174 -26.80 -15.05 -7.73
C ARG A 174 -27.18 -16.47 -7.29
N SER A 175 -26.20 -17.36 -7.26
CA SER A 175 -26.33 -18.77 -6.91
C SER A 175 -24.97 -19.32 -6.48
N ASP A 176 -24.98 -20.50 -5.86
CA ASP A 176 -23.77 -21.22 -5.48
C ASP A 176 -22.79 -21.30 -6.65
N SER A 177 -21.59 -20.77 -6.43
CA SER A 177 -20.50 -20.72 -7.39
C SER A 177 -19.35 -21.62 -6.94
N ARG A 178 -18.68 -22.28 -7.88
CA ARG A 178 -17.60 -23.23 -7.59
C ARG A 178 -16.26 -22.74 -8.09
N GLU A 179 -16.21 -22.23 -9.31
CA GLU A 179 -14.98 -21.86 -9.99
C GLU A 179 -14.84 -20.33 -10.02
N TYR A 180 -13.73 -19.84 -9.48
CA TYR A 180 -13.46 -18.43 -9.28
C TYR A 180 -12.21 -18.01 -10.06
N ALA A 181 -12.19 -16.75 -10.49
CA ALA A 181 -10.99 -16.05 -10.91
C ALA A 181 -10.71 -14.86 -9.96
N GLY A 182 -9.45 -14.64 -9.63
CA GLY A 182 -9.01 -13.51 -8.82
C GLY A 182 -8.27 -12.48 -9.66
N ILE A 183 -8.69 -11.22 -9.59
CA ILE A 183 -8.05 -10.10 -10.27
C ILE A 183 -7.47 -9.18 -9.21
N GLY A 184 -6.16 -8.98 -9.21
CA GLY A 184 -5.56 -7.90 -8.44
C GLY A 184 -5.90 -6.56 -9.10
N GLY A 185 -6.62 -5.69 -8.40
CA GLY A 185 -7.19 -4.44 -8.91
C GLY A 185 -6.13 -3.40 -9.26
N GLY A 186 -5.09 -3.31 -8.44
CA GLY A 186 -4.03 -2.34 -8.57
C GLY A 186 -2.75 -2.76 -7.85
N GLY A 187 -1.67 -1.98 -8.02
CA GLY A 187 -0.42 -2.25 -7.31
C GLY A 187 0.13 -3.66 -7.53
N GLY A 188 0.90 -4.20 -6.59
CA GLY A 188 1.43 -5.57 -6.68
C GLY A 188 1.18 -6.45 -5.49
N SER A 189 0.70 -5.83 -4.41
CA SER A 189 0.21 -6.56 -3.26
C SER A 189 -1.08 -7.30 -3.59
N ASP A 190 -1.85 -6.82 -4.56
CA ASP A 190 -3.19 -7.35 -4.87
C ASP A 190 -3.18 -8.74 -5.45
N ILE A 191 -2.18 -9.08 -6.28
CA ILE A 191 -2.02 -10.45 -6.76
C ILE A 191 -1.66 -11.41 -5.61
N ILE A 192 -0.93 -10.93 -4.60
CA ILE A 192 -0.61 -11.69 -3.39
C ILE A 192 -1.88 -11.88 -2.56
N SER A 193 -2.65 -10.83 -2.33
CA SER A 193 -3.94 -10.90 -1.62
C SER A 193 -4.96 -11.79 -2.33
N ALA A 194 -5.03 -11.72 -3.66
CA ALA A 194 -5.87 -12.60 -4.46
C ALA A 194 -5.44 -14.05 -4.26
N SER A 195 -4.14 -14.34 -4.31
CA SER A 195 -3.65 -15.69 -4.04
C SER A 195 -4.02 -16.20 -2.64
N LEU A 196 -3.82 -15.39 -1.60
CA LEU A 196 -4.18 -15.73 -0.22
C LEU A 196 -5.68 -16.03 -0.10
N LEU A 197 -6.53 -15.21 -0.71
CA LEU A 197 -7.98 -15.44 -0.74
C LEU A 197 -8.32 -16.75 -1.47
N GLY A 198 -7.65 -17.05 -2.58
CA GLY A 198 -7.83 -18.30 -3.32
C GLY A 198 -7.45 -19.53 -2.51
N LEU A 199 -6.42 -19.43 -1.66
CA LEU A 199 -6.04 -20.49 -0.73
C LEU A 199 -7.10 -20.67 0.36
N LEU A 200 -7.64 -19.60 0.93
CA LEU A 200 -8.74 -19.67 1.91
C LEU A 200 -10.01 -20.28 1.30
N LEU A 201 -10.41 -19.84 0.09
CA LEU A 201 -11.56 -20.39 -0.64
C LEU A 201 -11.41 -21.89 -0.86
N ARG A 202 -10.22 -22.37 -1.26
CA ARG A 202 -9.96 -23.80 -1.47
C ARG A 202 -10.13 -24.63 -0.20
N ARG A 203 -9.80 -24.07 0.97
CA ARG A 203 -9.99 -24.75 2.26
C ARG A 203 -11.45 -24.99 2.63
N SER A 204 -12.37 -24.19 2.12
CA SER A 204 -13.80 -24.45 2.27
C SER A 204 -14.24 -25.79 1.66
N GLY A 205 -13.44 -26.35 0.74
CA GLY A 205 -13.73 -27.57 -0.01
C GLY A 205 -14.79 -27.40 -1.11
N LYS A 206 -15.54 -26.30 -1.10
CA LYS A 206 -16.63 -26.02 -2.06
C LYS A 206 -16.20 -25.13 -3.22
N LYS A 207 -15.25 -24.24 -3.00
CA LYS A 207 -14.84 -23.19 -3.94
C LYS A 207 -13.38 -23.35 -4.35
N ARG A 208 -13.04 -22.91 -5.55
CA ARG A 208 -11.67 -23.00 -6.10
C ARG A 208 -11.34 -21.73 -6.86
N MET A 209 -10.10 -21.27 -6.73
CA MET A 209 -9.58 -20.13 -7.48
C MET A 209 -8.19 -20.44 -7.98
N GLU A 210 -8.10 -20.85 -9.25
CA GLU A 210 -6.85 -21.27 -9.90
C GLU A 210 -6.33 -20.23 -10.90
N LEU A 211 -7.23 -19.43 -11.48
CA LEU A 211 -6.87 -18.33 -12.37
C LEU A 211 -6.69 -17.05 -11.57
N LEU A 212 -5.50 -16.47 -11.66
CA LEU A 212 -5.19 -15.14 -11.15
C LEU A 212 -4.80 -14.19 -12.29
N ILE A 213 -5.21 -12.93 -12.18
CA ILE A 213 -4.87 -11.85 -13.11
C ILE A 213 -4.25 -10.72 -12.30
N SER A 214 -2.98 -10.41 -12.52
CA SER A 214 -2.31 -9.25 -11.94
C SER A 214 -2.47 -8.06 -12.87
N THR A 215 -3.09 -6.97 -12.41
CA THR A 215 -3.20 -5.74 -13.20
C THR A 215 -2.09 -4.76 -12.80
N ARG A 216 -1.34 -4.26 -13.77
CA ARG A 216 -0.25 -3.31 -13.57
C ARG A 216 -0.37 -2.13 -14.49
N THR A 217 0.07 -0.95 -14.04
CA THR A 217 0.20 0.19 -14.93
C THR A 217 1.20 -0.11 -16.06
N TRP A 218 0.85 0.33 -17.27
CA TRP A 218 1.72 0.24 -18.46
C TRP A 218 3.08 0.90 -18.24
N ALA A 219 3.10 2.04 -17.54
CA ALA A 219 4.35 2.67 -17.13
C ALA A 219 4.80 2.16 -15.77
N THR A 220 6.11 2.04 -15.57
CA THR A 220 6.73 1.70 -14.30
C THR A 220 6.39 2.75 -13.24
N GLY A 221 5.83 2.29 -12.14
CA GLY A 221 5.57 3.09 -10.94
C GLY A 221 6.78 3.19 -10.03
N SER A 222 6.63 3.96 -8.96
CA SER A 222 7.65 4.42 -8.02
C SER A 222 8.19 3.40 -7.02
N GLN A 223 8.10 2.13 -7.37
CA GLN A 223 8.30 1.01 -6.45
C GLN A 223 9.30 -0.02 -6.99
N GLY A 224 10.18 0.35 -7.93
CA GLY A 224 11.08 -0.59 -8.58
C GLY A 224 12.30 -1.01 -7.74
N LYS A 225 13.08 -1.95 -8.27
CA LYS A 225 14.43 -2.27 -7.76
C LYS A 225 15.34 -1.05 -7.85
N GLN A 226 16.42 -1.01 -7.08
CA GLN A 226 17.44 0.04 -7.16
C GLN A 226 17.83 0.33 -8.63
N GLY A 227 17.69 1.60 -9.06
CA GLY A 227 17.96 2.02 -10.44
C GLY A 227 16.79 1.90 -11.44
N SER A 228 15.59 1.49 -10.99
CA SER A 228 14.40 1.46 -11.85
C SER A 228 13.99 2.87 -12.27
N LYS A 229 13.75 3.08 -13.57
CA LYS A 229 13.34 4.38 -14.09
C LYS A 229 11.83 4.56 -13.96
N LEU A 230 11.42 5.70 -13.41
CA LEU A 230 10.02 6.09 -13.29
C LEU A 230 9.42 6.50 -14.64
N GLY A 231 8.18 6.06 -14.90
CA GLY A 231 7.42 6.52 -16.07
C GLY A 231 7.88 5.96 -17.42
N VAL A 232 8.73 4.92 -17.41
CA VAL A 232 9.13 4.18 -18.61
C VAL A 232 8.14 3.05 -18.85
N LYS A 233 7.96 2.61 -20.10
CA LYS A 233 7.14 1.43 -20.42
C LYS A 233 7.65 0.23 -19.61
N ARG A 234 6.73 -0.47 -18.94
CA ARG A 234 7.02 -1.73 -18.26
C ARG A 234 7.20 -2.82 -19.29
N GLU A 235 8.43 -3.31 -19.41
CA GLU A 235 8.72 -4.50 -20.22
C GLU A 235 8.50 -5.78 -19.40
N VAL A 236 8.01 -6.81 -20.10
CA VAL A 236 7.79 -8.16 -19.58
C VAL A 236 8.66 -9.10 -20.40
N TYR A 237 9.45 -9.91 -19.73
CA TYR A 237 10.44 -10.79 -20.34
C TYR A 237 10.16 -12.24 -20.00
N ASN A 238 10.49 -13.15 -20.93
CA ASN A 238 10.36 -14.60 -20.78
C ASN A 238 8.94 -15.05 -20.36
N ASP A 239 7.91 -14.35 -20.81
CA ASP A 239 6.53 -14.75 -20.56
C ASP A 239 6.13 -16.00 -21.37
N GLY A 240 5.02 -16.63 -20.96
CA GLY A 240 4.43 -17.80 -21.60
C GLY A 240 3.58 -17.50 -22.83
N GLY A 241 3.70 -16.30 -23.40
CA GLY A 241 2.92 -15.81 -24.53
C GLY A 241 1.71 -14.97 -24.11
N PRO A 242 1.10 -14.25 -25.08
CA PRO A 242 -0.01 -13.34 -24.82
C PRO A 242 -1.33 -14.08 -24.59
N ALA A 243 -2.29 -13.38 -23.99
CA ALA A 243 -3.68 -13.83 -24.04
C ALA A 243 -4.20 -13.72 -25.49
N VAL A 244 -5.13 -14.61 -25.86
CA VAL A 244 -5.72 -14.66 -27.20
C VAL A 244 -7.23 -14.48 -27.14
N GLU A 245 -7.77 -13.73 -28.10
CA GLU A 245 -9.21 -13.61 -28.31
C GLU A 245 -9.80 -14.92 -28.87
N ALA A 246 -11.13 -15.00 -28.89
CA ALA A 246 -11.85 -16.13 -29.48
C ALA A 246 -11.54 -16.37 -30.97
N ASN A 247 -11.10 -15.34 -31.70
CA ASN A 247 -10.67 -15.42 -33.10
C ASN A 247 -9.19 -15.86 -33.26
N GLY A 248 -8.49 -16.15 -32.15
CA GLY A 248 -7.09 -16.55 -32.13
C GLY A 248 -6.08 -15.40 -32.20
N ARG A 249 -6.51 -14.13 -32.24
CA ARG A 249 -5.62 -12.98 -32.27
C ARG A 249 -5.04 -12.70 -30.88
N PRO A 250 -3.73 -12.45 -30.76
CA PRO A 250 -3.12 -11.96 -29.54
C PRO A 250 -3.69 -10.61 -29.11
N ILE A 251 -3.96 -10.44 -27.81
CA ILE A 251 -4.25 -9.14 -27.21
C ILE A 251 -2.97 -8.53 -26.62
N ALA A 252 -2.66 -7.30 -27.03
CA ALA A 252 -1.50 -6.58 -26.55
C ALA A 252 -1.58 -6.31 -25.03
N GLY A 253 -0.41 -6.23 -24.39
CA GLY A 253 -0.31 -5.92 -22.95
C GLY A 253 -0.84 -7.01 -22.03
N THR A 254 -1.00 -8.25 -22.51
CA THR A 254 -1.37 -9.40 -21.69
C THR A 254 -0.33 -10.48 -21.82
N PHE A 255 0.04 -11.12 -20.71
CA PHE A 255 1.16 -12.05 -20.67
C PHE A 255 0.84 -13.20 -19.72
N ARG A 256 1.03 -14.44 -20.18
CA ARG A 256 0.97 -15.60 -19.29
C ARG A 256 2.24 -15.66 -18.46
N VAL A 257 2.11 -15.80 -17.16
CA VAL A 257 3.24 -15.82 -16.23
C VAL A 257 3.72 -17.26 -16.05
N ASN A 258 5.03 -17.46 -16.10
CA ASN A 258 5.72 -18.72 -15.81
C ASN A 258 6.89 -18.45 -14.83
N SER A 259 7.63 -19.50 -14.45
CA SER A 259 8.71 -19.39 -13.46
C SER A 259 9.89 -18.49 -13.88
N ASP A 260 10.07 -18.28 -15.17
CA ASP A 260 11.18 -17.52 -15.75
C ASP A 260 10.77 -16.08 -16.12
N THR A 261 9.46 -15.79 -16.03
CA THR A 261 8.90 -14.47 -16.31
C THR A 261 9.48 -13.46 -15.34
N HIS A 262 9.85 -12.29 -15.84
CA HIS A 262 10.24 -11.17 -14.99
C HIS A 262 9.84 -9.86 -15.64
N THR A 263 9.65 -8.82 -14.83
CA THR A 263 9.14 -7.53 -15.28
C THR A 263 10.04 -6.38 -14.83
N GLU A 264 10.02 -5.28 -15.58
CA GLU A 264 10.58 -4.03 -15.07
C GLU A 264 9.80 -3.57 -13.83
N GLY A 265 10.54 -3.18 -12.79
CA GLY A 265 9.98 -2.86 -11.46
C GLY A 265 10.02 -4.05 -10.50
N ARG A 266 8.93 -4.24 -9.74
CA ARG A 266 8.79 -5.37 -8.80
C ARG A 266 7.99 -6.49 -9.46
N ASP A 267 8.65 -7.63 -9.61
CA ASP A 267 8.05 -8.88 -10.04
C ASP A 267 7.43 -9.59 -8.84
N LEU A 268 6.11 -9.52 -8.72
CA LEU A 268 5.35 -10.21 -7.67
C LEU A 268 4.42 -11.27 -8.25
N GLU A 269 4.29 -11.32 -9.57
CA GLU A 269 3.38 -12.20 -10.31
C GLU A 269 3.85 -13.64 -10.33
N THR A 270 5.17 -13.85 -10.28
CA THR A 270 5.76 -15.20 -10.22
C THR A 270 5.61 -15.84 -8.84
N ILE A 271 5.37 -15.04 -7.79
CA ILE A 271 5.31 -15.53 -6.40
C ILE A 271 4.20 -16.58 -6.20
N PRO A 272 2.95 -16.40 -6.69
CA PRO A 272 1.88 -17.37 -6.45
C PRO A 272 1.92 -18.64 -7.31
N LEU A 273 2.90 -18.79 -8.22
CA LEU A 273 2.98 -19.94 -9.14
C LEU A 273 3.07 -21.29 -8.43
N SER A 274 3.59 -21.34 -7.20
CA SER A 274 3.63 -22.57 -6.40
C SER A 274 2.23 -23.07 -6.00
N HIS A 275 1.22 -22.20 -6.00
CA HIS A 275 -0.13 -22.54 -5.56
C HIS A 275 -1.21 -22.33 -6.61
N HIS A 276 -0.92 -21.68 -7.74
CA HIS A 276 -1.90 -21.36 -8.77
C HIS A 276 -1.40 -21.80 -10.14
N SER A 277 -2.26 -22.54 -10.85
CA SER A 277 -1.91 -23.13 -12.15
C SER A 277 -2.01 -22.15 -13.33
N GLN A 278 -2.72 -21.03 -13.17
CA GLN A 278 -2.91 -20.05 -14.24
C GLN A 278 -2.74 -18.64 -13.67
N ILE A 279 -1.67 -17.96 -14.07
CA ILE A 279 -1.44 -16.55 -13.72
C ILE A 279 -1.21 -15.76 -15.00
N PHE A 280 -1.90 -14.63 -15.11
CA PHE A 280 -1.71 -13.66 -16.18
C PHE A 280 -1.32 -12.30 -15.61
N LEU A 281 -0.51 -11.57 -16.36
CA LEU A 281 -0.19 -10.17 -16.14
C LEU A 281 -0.89 -9.33 -17.21
N VAL A 282 -1.63 -8.31 -16.80
CA VAL A 282 -2.33 -7.36 -17.67
C VAL A 282 -1.77 -5.96 -17.43
N LEU A 283 -1.34 -5.30 -18.50
CA LEU A 283 -0.86 -3.93 -18.46
C LEU A 283 -1.99 -2.96 -18.81
N ASP A 284 -2.46 -2.23 -17.80
CA ASP A 284 -3.42 -1.14 -17.90
C ASP A 284 -2.79 0.09 -18.55
N GLN A 285 -3.34 0.48 -19.69
CA GLN A 285 -2.88 1.60 -20.50
C GLN A 285 -3.64 2.90 -20.24
N GLY A 286 -4.59 2.93 -19.30
CA GLY A 286 -5.51 4.05 -19.07
C GLY A 286 -4.82 5.41 -18.92
N GLU A 287 -3.78 5.51 -18.09
CA GLU A 287 -2.99 6.74 -17.89
C GLU A 287 -2.09 7.10 -19.08
N SER A 288 -1.78 6.13 -19.93
CA SER A 288 -0.76 6.23 -20.97
C SER A 288 -1.30 6.24 -22.39
N LYS A 289 -2.62 6.18 -22.63
CA LYS A 289 -3.22 5.98 -23.96
C LYS A 289 -2.65 6.88 -25.06
N ALA A 290 -2.36 8.16 -24.75
CA ALA A 290 -1.79 9.11 -25.71
C ALA A 290 -0.34 8.77 -26.14
N LYS A 291 0.39 7.99 -25.34
CA LYS A 291 1.80 7.61 -25.55
C LYS A 291 1.98 6.16 -26.01
N VAL A 292 0.92 5.34 -25.98
CA VAL A 292 0.98 3.93 -26.42
C VAL A 292 0.83 3.86 -27.96
N PRO A 293 1.77 3.21 -28.68
CA PRO A 293 1.65 2.97 -30.12
C PRO A 293 0.36 2.24 -30.48
N GLU A 294 -0.25 2.58 -31.61
CA GLU A 294 -1.58 2.07 -31.99
C GLU A 294 -1.66 0.54 -32.01
N GLN A 295 -0.63 -0.13 -32.51
CA GLN A 295 -0.52 -1.58 -32.56
C GLN A 295 -0.35 -2.27 -31.20
N GLU A 296 -0.01 -1.51 -30.15
CA GLU A 296 0.12 -2.01 -28.78
C GLU A 296 -1.11 -1.66 -27.93
N ARG A 297 -2.08 -0.91 -28.47
CA ARG A 297 -3.26 -0.49 -27.72
C ARG A 297 -4.18 -1.66 -27.43
N ALA A 298 -4.59 -1.78 -26.17
CA ALA A 298 -5.60 -2.73 -25.74
C ALA A 298 -6.53 -2.08 -24.71
N ASP A 299 -7.81 -2.46 -24.74
CA ASP A 299 -8.77 -2.07 -23.71
C ASP A 299 -8.80 -3.12 -22.59
N LEU A 300 -8.84 -2.65 -21.33
CA LEU A 300 -8.88 -3.53 -20.16
C LEU A 300 -10.03 -4.53 -20.22
N LYS A 301 -11.19 -4.14 -20.75
CA LYS A 301 -12.34 -5.02 -20.90
C LYS A 301 -12.00 -6.22 -21.78
N ASP A 302 -11.40 -5.96 -22.93
CA ASP A 302 -11.08 -7.00 -23.92
C ASP A 302 -9.96 -7.90 -23.38
N GLN A 303 -8.97 -7.31 -22.69
CA GLN A 303 -7.91 -8.03 -21.99
C GLN A 303 -8.49 -9.01 -20.97
N PHE A 304 -9.37 -8.55 -20.06
CA PHE A 304 -9.97 -9.43 -19.05
C PHE A 304 -10.86 -10.51 -19.68
N HIS A 305 -11.65 -10.16 -20.69
CA HIS A 305 -12.49 -11.13 -21.38
C HIS A 305 -11.64 -12.25 -22.03
N ALA A 306 -10.55 -11.90 -22.72
CA ALA A 306 -9.65 -12.88 -23.35
C ALA A 306 -8.93 -13.77 -22.33
N VAL A 307 -8.50 -13.23 -21.18
CA VAL A 307 -7.87 -14.02 -20.12
C VAL A 307 -8.88 -14.98 -19.47
N LEU A 308 -10.07 -14.50 -19.10
CA LEU A 308 -11.11 -15.33 -18.49
C LEU A 308 -11.57 -16.45 -19.42
N ALA A 309 -11.67 -16.19 -20.73
CA ALA A 309 -12.05 -17.19 -21.73
C ALA A 309 -11.01 -18.31 -21.91
N GLN A 310 -9.76 -18.10 -21.47
CA GLN A 310 -8.69 -19.11 -21.51
C GLN A 310 -8.58 -19.94 -20.22
N SER A 311 -9.46 -19.71 -19.25
CA SER A 311 -9.52 -20.51 -18.04
C SER A 311 -9.68 -22.00 -18.38
N ILE A 312 -8.92 -22.87 -17.72
CA ILE A 312 -9.04 -24.34 -17.85
C ILE A 312 -10.47 -24.81 -17.53
N ARG A 313 -11.18 -24.09 -16.66
CA ARG A 313 -12.55 -24.38 -16.24
C ARG A 313 -13.38 -23.12 -16.36
N THR A 314 -14.63 -23.28 -16.78
CA THR A 314 -15.61 -22.18 -16.83
C THR A 314 -15.69 -21.49 -15.48
N ILE A 315 -15.43 -20.19 -15.47
CA ILE A 315 -15.48 -19.35 -14.27
C ILE A 315 -16.93 -18.91 -14.01
N ASP A 316 -17.38 -19.06 -12.76
CA ASP A 316 -18.69 -18.61 -12.30
C ASP A 316 -18.63 -17.18 -11.73
N THR A 317 -17.57 -16.91 -10.96
CA THR A 317 -17.41 -15.68 -10.17
C THR A 317 -16.04 -15.06 -10.35
N VAL A 318 -16.00 -13.75 -10.53
CA VAL A 318 -14.77 -12.95 -10.61
C VAL A 318 -14.65 -12.10 -9.34
N LEU A 319 -13.54 -12.26 -8.64
CA LEU A 319 -13.18 -11.47 -7.46
C LEU A 319 -12.21 -10.36 -7.87
N ILE A 320 -12.58 -9.10 -7.71
CA ILE A 320 -11.67 -7.96 -7.83
C ILE A 320 -11.09 -7.70 -6.44
N VAL A 321 -9.82 -8.01 -6.26
CA VAL A 321 -9.14 -8.00 -4.97
C VAL A 321 -8.23 -6.78 -4.88
N ASP A 322 -8.45 -5.99 -3.85
CA ASP A 322 -7.63 -4.86 -3.45
C ASP A 322 -6.97 -5.15 -2.10
N THR A 323 -5.74 -4.65 -1.92
CA THR A 323 -4.99 -4.71 -0.67
C THR A 323 -4.89 -3.33 -0.05
N GLY A 324 -5.66 -3.08 1.00
CA GLY A 324 -5.53 -1.86 1.81
C GLY A 324 -6.77 -0.97 1.81
N GLY A 325 -7.60 -1.06 0.78
CA GLY A 325 -8.92 -0.42 0.69
C GLY A 325 -8.96 0.84 -0.17
N ASP A 326 -7.97 1.10 -1.03
CA ASP A 326 -8.00 2.27 -1.92
C ASP A 326 -9.07 2.14 -3.04
N VAL A 327 -9.59 0.92 -3.24
CA VAL A 327 -10.75 0.60 -4.08
C VAL A 327 -12.03 1.35 -3.68
N PHE A 328 -12.10 1.85 -2.43
CA PHE A 328 -13.18 2.70 -1.95
C PHE A 328 -13.11 4.15 -2.46
N GLY A 329 -12.06 4.49 -3.21
CA GLY A 329 -11.82 5.81 -3.79
C GLY A 329 -11.52 6.91 -2.78
N ALA A 330 -11.42 8.14 -3.27
CA ALA A 330 -11.18 9.31 -2.42
C ALA A 330 -12.32 9.53 -1.41
N ASP A 331 -11.99 10.12 -0.27
CA ASP A 331 -13.00 10.66 0.65
C ASP A 331 -13.57 12.00 0.13
N SER A 332 -14.51 12.59 0.87
CA SER A 332 -15.08 13.90 0.55
C SER A 332 -14.07 15.06 0.53
N SER A 333 -12.81 14.84 0.94
CA SER A 333 -11.74 15.83 0.90
C SER A 333 -10.89 15.74 -0.37
N GLY A 334 -11.13 14.74 -1.23
CA GLY A 334 -10.56 14.66 -2.58
C GLY A 334 -9.18 14.01 -2.67
N GLU A 335 -8.65 13.44 -1.58
CA GLU A 335 -7.37 12.73 -1.62
C GLU A 335 -7.55 11.24 -1.96
N THR A 336 -7.08 10.91 -3.17
CA THR A 336 -6.77 9.62 -3.81
C THR A 336 -7.85 8.54 -3.94
N THR A 337 -8.31 8.35 -5.18
CA THR A 337 -8.50 7.01 -5.77
C THR A 337 -7.26 6.77 -6.64
N PRO A 338 -6.53 5.65 -6.54
CA PRO A 338 -5.65 5.26 -7.64
C PRO A 338 -6.54 5.01 -8.85
N ASP A 339 -6.35 5.79 -9.92
CA ASP A 339 -7.21 5.73 -11.09
C ASP A 339 -7.29 4.31 -11.69
N GLN A 340 -6.31 3.45 -11.38
CA GLN A 340 -6.25 2.05 -11.81
C GLN A 340 -7.38 1.18 -11.22
N ASP A 341 -7.61 1.17 -9.91
CA ASP A 341 -8.63 0.32 -9.27
C ASP A 341 -10.04 0.65 -9.77
N LEU A 342 -10.32 1.94 -9.95
CA LEU A 342 -11.57 2.39 -10.56
C LEU A 342 -11.68 1.94 -12.03
N ARG A 343 -10.60 2.02 -12.82
CA ARG A 343 -10.59 1.53 -14.21
C ARG A 343 -10.82 0.02 -14.29
N VAL A 344 -10.22 -0.76 -13.39
CA VAL A 344 -10.42 -2.21 -13.34
C VAL A 344 -11.85 -2.55 -12.97
N GLN A 345 -12.42 -1.92 -11.95
CA GLN A 345 -13.83 -2.13 -11.57
C GLN A 345 -14.78 -1.77 -12.71
N LYS A 346 -14.54 -0.66 -13.42
CA LYS A 346 -15.32 -0.27 -14.61
C LYS A 346 -15.20 -1.27 -15.76
N ALA A 347 -13.99 -1.78 -16.02
CA ALA A 347 -13.78 -2.76 -17.07
C ALA A 347 -14.51 -4.08 -16.75
N ILE A 348 -14.37 -4.58 -15.52
CA ILE A 348 -14.99 -5.83 -15.08
C ILE A 348 -16.50 -5.72 -14.93
N SER A 349 -17.06 -4.56 -14.55
CA SER A 349 -18.51 -4.38 -14.45
C SER A 349 -19.22 -4.63 -15.79
N THR A 350 -18.54 -4.40 -16.91
CA THR A 350 -19.09 -4.69 -18.25
C THR A 350 -19.23 -6.18 -18.56
N LEU A 351 -18.63 -7.05 -17.76
CA LEU A 351 -18.74 -8.51 -17.89
C LEU A 351 -19.99 -9.07 -17.18
N SER A 352 -20.73 -8.25 -16.45
CA SER A 352 -22.08 -8.60 -15.96
C SER A 352 -23.07 -8.59 -17.13
N PRO A 353 -24.02 -9.55 -17.23
CA PRO A 353 -24.33 -10.58 -16.24
C PRO A 353 -23.62 -11.92 -16.45
N ALA A 354 -22.61 -12.01 -17.33
CA ALA A 354 -21.97 -13.28 -17.67
C ALA A 354 -21.22 -13.92 -16.49
N TYR A 355 -20.71 -13.09 -15.57
CA TYR A 355 -20.09 -13.53 -14.32
C TYR A 355 -20.75 -12.88 -13.11
N ASN A 356 -20.73 -13.57 -11.98
CA ASN A 356 -20.93 -12.92 -10.69
C ASN A 356 -19.70 -12.07 -10.36
N LEU A 357 -19.90 -10.85 -9.84
CA LEU A 357 -18.82 -9.89 -9.63
C LEU A 357 -18.75 -9.45 -8.17
N VAL A 358 -17.65 -9.75 -7.50
CA VAL A 358 -17.44 -9.43 -6.09
C VAL A 358 -16.16 -8.61 -5.94
N THR A 359 -16.25 -7.45 -5.30
CA THR A 359 -15.07 -6.68 -4.88
C THR A 359 -14.68 -7.13 -3.49
N VAL A 360 -13.39 -7.37 -3.28
CA VAL A 360 -12.84 -7.89 -2.03
C VAL A 360 -11.70 -6.98 -1.58
N VAL A 361 -11.74 -6.55 -0.33
CA VAL A 361 -10.66 -5.79 0.30
C VAL A 361 -10.01 -6.68 1.35
N VAL A 362 -8.74 -6.98 1.14
CA VAL A 362 -7.88 -7.65 2.12
C VAL A 362 -7.09 -6.60 2.89
N SER A 363 -7.02 -6.75 4.21
CA SER A 363 -6.33 -5.80 5.09
C SER A 363 -6.85 -4.36 4.98
N PRO A 364 -8.17 -4.12 5.16
CA PRO A 364 -8.73 -2.78 5.05
C PRO A 364 -8.13 -1.82 6.08
N GLY A 365 -7.82 -0.60 5.65
CA GLY A 365 -7.48 0.53 6.52
C GLY A 365 -6.04 1.03 6.46
N VAL A 366 -5.19 0.50 5.56
CA VAL A 366 -3.87 1.09 5.28
C VAL A 366 -4.01 2.28 4.34
N ASP A 367 -4.73 2.09 3.24
CA ASP A 367 -4.93 3.10 2.20
C ASP A 367 -6.43 3.39 1.96
N ALA A 368 -7.31 2.84 2.81
CA ALA A 368 -8.75 3.10 2.75
C ALA A 368 -9.12 4.51 3.23
N PRO A 369 -10.06 5.20 2.54
CA PRO A 369 -10.60 6.48 3.00
C PRO A 369 -11.37 6.32 4.31
N ALA A 370 -11.50 7.42 5.07
CA ALA A 370 -12.21 7.40 6.35
C ALA A 370 -13.69 6.96 6.23
N ASP A 371 -14.32 7.18 5.08
CA ASP A 371 -15.72 6.81 4.80
C ASP A 371 -15.89 5.40 4.22
N ALA A 372 -14.80 4.61 4.08
CA ALA A 372 -14.84 3.24 3.56
C ALA A 372 -15.89 2.34 4.25
N PRO A 373 -16.03 2.32 5.60
CA PRO A 373 -17.07 1.52 6.25
C PRO A 373 -18.50 1.90 5.83
N VAL A 374 -18.75 3.18 5.55
CA VAL A 374 -20.06 3.67 5.11
C VAL A 374 -20.32 3.23 3.67
N LYS A 375 -19.33 3.35 2.78
CA LYS A 375 -19.40 2.86 1.40
C LYS A 375 -19.63 1.34 1.36
N ALA A 376 -18.89 0.57 2.15
CA ALA A 376 -19.05 -0.88 2.25
C ALA A 376 -20.46 -1.27 2.71
N LEU A 377 -21.00 -0.59 3.73
CA LEU A 377 -22.36 -0.86 4.22
C LEU A 377 -23.41 -0.56 3.15
N LYS A 378 -23.30 0.60 2.48
CA LYS A 378 -24.22 0.99 1.40
C LYS A 378 -24.15 0.05 0.20
N ALA A 379 -22.98 -0.50 -0.10
CA ALA A 379 -22.80 -1.48 -1.17
C ALA A 379 -23.43 -2.86 -0.83
N GLY A 380 -23.87 -3.08 0.41
CA GLY A 380 -24.32 -4.40 0.87
C GLY A 380 -23.16 -5.34 1.21
N GLY A 381 -22.05 -4.78 1.68
CA GLY A 381 -20.86 -5.53 2.04
C GLY A 381 -21.06 -6.44 3.25
N VAL A 382 -20.25 -7.49 3.31
CA VAL A 382 -20.13 -8.39 4.45
C VAL A 382 -18.68 -8.46 4.91
N VAL A 383 -18.49 -8.80 6.18
CA VAL A 383 -17.16 -9.02 6.76
C VAL A 383 -16.91 -10.50 6.98
N TYR A 384 -15.75 -10.99 6.55
CA TYR A 384 -15.23 -12.29 6.94
C TYR A 384 -13.96 -12.09 7.76
N THR A 385 -13.95 -12.61 8.98
CA THR A 385 -12.79 -12.59 9.87
C THR A 385 -12.17 -13.98 9.88
N PRO A 386 -10.95 -14.17 9.36
CA PRO A 386 -10.26 -15.45 9.42
C PRO A 386 -10.14 -15.96 10.86
N SER A 387 -10.29 -17.27 11.04
CA SER A 387 -9.99 -17.96 12.30
C SER A 387 -8.49 -17.87 12.64
N ASP A 388 -8.11 -18.17 13.88
CA ASP A 388 -6.69 -18.10 14.27
C ASP A 388 -5.81 -19.12 13.54
N ASP A 389 -6.34 -20.29 13.16
CA ASP A 389 -5.65 -21.25 12.26
C ASP A 389 -5.43 -20.66 10.86
N GLU A 390 -6.44 -19.97 10.32
CA GLU A 390 -6.33 -19.32 9.01
C GLU A 390 -5.34 -18.16 9.07
N LYS A 391 -5.38 -17.32 10.10
CA LYS A 391 -4.39 -16.25 10.32
C LYS A 391 -2.97 -16.81 10.40
N GLY A 392 -2.76 -17.88 11.16
CA GLY A 392 -1.46 -18.54 11.30
C GLY A 392 -0.91 -19.01 9.96
N ARG A 393 -1.75 -19.62 9.11
CA ARG A 393 -1.35 -20.07 7.78
C ARG A 393 -1.15 -18.95 6.77
N LEU A 394 -1.98 -17.91 6.81
CA LEU A 394 -1.77 -16.72 5.97
C LEU A 394 -0.40 -16.11 6.28
N LEU A 395 -0.04 -16.03 7.56
CA LEU A 395 1.26 -15.55 7.99
C LEU A 395 2.39 -16.49 7.52
N ASP A 396 2.21 -17.81 7.66
CA ASP A 396 3.17 -18.82 7.21
C ASP A 396 3.45 -18.73 5.70
N ILE A 397 2.40 -18.66 4.88
CA ILE A 397 2.52 -18.47 3.42
C ILE A 397 3.26 -17.17 3.11
N LEU A 398 2.88 -16.06 3.75
CA LEU A 398 3.50 -14.76 3.49
C LEU A 398 4.99 -14.74 3.82
N VAL A 399 5.39 -15.37 4.93
CA VAL A 399 6.78 -15.34 5.44
C VAL A 399 7.63 -16.42 4.77
N ASN A 400 7.18 -17.67 4.81
CA ASN A 400 8.01 -18.83 4.46
C ASN A 400 7.93 -19.19 2.97
N ASP A 401 6.73 -19.16 2.38
CA ASP A 401 6.54 -19.53 0.98
C ASP A 401 6.83 -18.33 0.07
N TYR A 402 6.21 -17.20 0.36
CA TYR A 402 6.26 -16.01 -0.49
C TYR A 402 7.45 -15.10 -0.19
N LYS A 403 8.00 -15.16 1.02
CA LYS A 403 9.10 -14.30 1.49
C LYS A 403 8.77 -12.81 1.38
N MET A 404 7.53 -12.44 1.67
CA MET A 404 7.00 -11.08 1.63
C MET A 404 7.22 -10.32 2.95
N ASP A 405 8.07 -10.84 3.83
CA ASP A 405 8.40 -10.29 5.15
C ASP A 405 9.51 -9.21 5.10
N GLY A 406 10.03 -8.91 3.91
CA GLY A 406 11.13 -7.96 3.70
C GLY A 406 12.53 -8.59 3.75
N SER A 407 12.63 -9.90 3.99
CA SER A 407 13.91 -10.64 3.95
C SER A 407 14.51 -10.72 2.54
N ASP A 408 13.66 -10.79 1.51
CA ASP A 408 14.03 -10.61 0.12
C ASP A 408 13.77 -9.15 -0.28
N PRO A 409 14.81 -8.38 -0.66
CA PRO A 409 14.67 -6.96 -1.02
C PRO A 409 13.76 -6.74 -2.23
N SER A 410 13.45 -7.77 -3.02
CA SER A 410 12.53 -7.69 -4.15
C SER A 410 11.07 -8.07 -3.83
N ARG A 411 10.82 -8.67 -2.65
CA ARG A 411 9.51 -9.21 -2.26
C ARG A 411 9.01 -8.55 -0.98
N PHE A 412 8.26 -7.47 -1.16
CA PHE A 412 7.65 -6.75 -0.05
C PHE A 412 6.44 -5.94 -0.53
N GLY A 413 5.59 -5.53 0.40
CA GLY A 413 4.53 -4.56 0.17
C GLY A 413 4.15 -3.90 1.49
N LYS A 414 3.93 -2.59 1.51
CA LYS A 414 3.61 -1.82 2.72
C LYS A 414 2.38 -2.42 3.39
N THR A 415 1.32 -2.62 2.60
CA THR A 415 0.07 -3.20 3.07
C THR A 415 0.21 -4.67 3.46
N ILE A 416 1.03 -5.46 2.76
CA ILE A 416 1.30 -6.86 3.13
C ILE A 416 2.09 -6.96 4.44
N LEU A 417 3.06 -6.07 4.68
CA LEU A 417 3.78 -6.00 5.96
C LEU A 417 2.86 -5.54 7.10
N ALA A 418 1.95 -4.60 6.83
CA ALA A 418 0.94 -4.17 7.79
C ALA A 418 -0.04 -5.33 8.13
N LEU A 419 -0.49 -6.09 7.13
CA LEU A 419 -1.28 -7.30 7.32
C LEU A 419 -0.51 -8.30 8.20
N GLN A 420 0.76 -8.59 7.90
CA GLN A 420 1.56 -9.50 8.73
C GLN A 420 1.69 -9.03 10.18
N ALA A 421 1.92 -7.74 10.41
CA ALA A 421 1.94 -7.18 11.77
C ALA A 421 0.60 -7.42 12.46
N ARG A 422 -0.52 -7.20 11.76
CA ARG A 422 -1.85 -7.47 12.32
C ARG A 422 -2.10 -8.95 12.60
N LEU A 423 -1.70 -9.85 11.70
CA LEU A 423 -1.81 -11.30 11.88
C LEU A 423 -1.00 -11.79 13.10
N ARG A 424 0.10 -11.11 13.45
CA ARG A 424 0.88 -11.34 14.68
C ARG A 424 0.24 -10.72 15.94
N GLY A 425 -0.93 -10.08 15.81
CA GLY A 425 -1.67 -9.49 16.92
C GLY A 425 -1.30 -8.04 17.25
N VAL A 426 -0.42 -7.40 16.47
CA VAL A 426 -0.01 -6.01 16.71
C VAL A 426 -1.17 -5.04 16.44
N VAL A 427 -1.24 -3.96 17.22
CA VAL A 427 -2.14 -2.81 17.07
C VAL A 427 -1.36 -1.55 17.45
N GLY A 428 -1.63 -0.43 16.78
CA GLY A 428 -0.95 0.84 17.03
C GLY A 428 0.19 1.13 16.04
N TRP A 429 0.97 2.17 16.29
CA TRP A 429 2.05 2.59 15.41
C TRP A 429 3.14 1.54 15.31
N THR A 430 3.42 1.10 14.08
CA THR A 430 4.40 0.05 13.79
C THR A 430 5.36 0.52 12.71
N SER A 431 6.65 0.28 12.92
CA SER A 431 7.68 0.40 11.89
C SER A 431 7.70 -0.87 11.05
N LEU A 432 7.31 -0.77 9.79
CA LEU A 432 7.30 -1.87 8.84
C LEU A 432 8.72 -2.19 8.38
N ASP A 433 9.05 -3.47 8.16
CA ASP A 433 10.38 -3.90 7.72
C ASP A 433 10.62 -3.72 6.21
N LEU A 434 10.32 -2.52 5.69
CA LEU A 434 10.63 -2.15 4.31
C LEU A 434 12.16 -2.17 4.07
N PRO A 435 12.64 -2.60 2.89
CA PRO A 435 14.06 -2.54 2.58
C PRO A 435 14.64 -1.12 2.72
N THR A 436 15.86 -1.01 3.24
CA THR A 436 16.49 0.30 3.51
C THR A 436 16.53 1.22 2.30
N TYR A 437 16.78 0.70 1.10
CA TYR A 437 16.83 1.49 -0.13
C TYR A 437 15.47 2.11 -0.53
N VAL A 438 14.35 1.62 0.04
CA VAL A 438 13.00 2.16 -0.16
C VAL A 438 12.70 3.28 0.83
N VAL A 439 13.24 3.17 2.05
CA VAL A 439 13.08 4.18 3.10
C VAL A 439 14.06 5.34 2.89
N ASP A 440 15.24 5.05 2.36
CA ASP A 440 16.33 5.99 2.13
C ASP A 440 16.47 6.36 0.65
N THR A 441 15.36 6.78 0.03
CA THR A 441 15.33 7.30 -1.36
C THR A 441 14.56 8.61 -1.45
N TRP A 442 14.90 9.41 -2.46
CA TRP A 442 14.27 10.71 -2.76
C TRP A 442 13.24 10.64 -3.89
N ASP A 443 13.32 9.63 -4.74
CA ASP A 443 12.44 9.53 -5.91
C ASP A 443 10.99 9.26 -5.52
N ASN A 444 10.79 8.44 -4.46
CA ASN A 444 9.50 8.16 -3.86
C ASN A 444 9.65 7.38 -2.54
N PRO A 445 9.90 8.05 -1.42
CA PRO A 445 9.95 7.38 -0.14
C PRO A 445 8.55 6.89 0.23
N TRP A 446 8.50 5.65 0.68
CA TRP A 446 7.34 5.14 1.38
C TRP A 446 7.46 5.49 2.85
N ASN A 447 6.39 6.03 3.44
CA ASN A 447 6.33 6.13 4.89
C ASN A 447 6.38 4.70 5.46
N CYS A 448 7.44 4.41 6.23
CA CYS A 448 7.66 3.10 6.81
C CYS A 448 6.90 2.87 8.11
N PHE A 449 6.17 3.88 8.61
CA PHE A 449 5.36 3.82 9.81
C PHE A 449 3.88 3.78 9.45
N VAL A 450 3.19 2.74 9.95
CA VAL A 450 1.75 2.57 9.72
C VAL A 450 1.07 2.31 11.05
N TYR A 451 -0.11 2.89 11.22
CA TYR A 451 -0.98 2.59 12.35
C TYR A 451 -1.74 1.29 12.07
N ILE A 452 -1.39 0.22 12.78
CA ILE A 452 -2.01 -1.10 12.61
C ILE A 452 -3.38 -1.10 13.29
N ARG A 453 -4.44 -1.29 12.49
CA ARG A 453 -5.85 -1.26 12.93
C ARG A 453 -6.38 -2.66 13.17
N GLN A 454 -7.38 -2.80 14.03
CA GLN A 454 -8.02 -4.09 14.30
C GLN A 454 -8.61 -4.72 13.04
N CYS A 455 -9.26 -3.92 12.18
CA CYS A 455 -9.89 -4.38 10.95
C CYS A 455 -8.92 -4.89 9.87
N MET A 456 -7.61 -4.67 10.00
CA MET A 456 -6.62 -5.13 9.00
C MET A 456 -6.51 -6.67 8.92
N SER A 457 -7.09 -7.42 9.87
CA SER A 457 -7.20 -8.87 9.75
C SER A 457 -8.48 -9.32 9.05
N ASP A 458 -9.43 -8.41 8.82
CA ASP A 458 -10.70 -8.73 8.19
C ASP A 458 -10.58 -8.73 6.67
N ILE A 459 -11.53 -9.40 6.04
CA ILE A 459 -11.74 -9.41 4.59
C ILE A 459 -13.14 -8.86 4.33
N ILE A 460 -13.23 -7.75 3.59
CA ILE A 460 -14.51 -7.12 3.24
C ILE A 460 -14.90 -7.60 1.86
N LEU A 461 -16.10 -8.15 1.70
CA LEU A 461 -16.62 -8.59 0.40
C LEU A 461 -17.86 -7.77 0.06
N MET A 462 -17.98 -7.33 -1.19
CA MET A 462 -19.06 -6.46 -1.65
C MET A 462 -19.50 -6.82 -3.08
N PRO A 463 -20.78 -6.64 -3.44
CA PRO A 463 -21.20 -6.71 -4.84
C PRO A 463 -20.56 -5.56 -5.62
N THR A 464 -19.79 -5.88 -6.65
CA THR A 464 -19.05 -4.86 -7.44
C THR A 464 -19.99 -3.83 -8.05
N THR A 465 -21.13 -4.29 -8.57
CA THR A 465 -22.14 -3.42 -9.19
C THR A 465 -22.80 -2.46 -8.21
N SER A 466 -22.77 -2.74 -6.91
CA SER A 466 -23.30 -1.87 -5.87
C SER A 466 -22.25 -0.93 -5.28
N LEU A 467 -20.97 -1.32 -5.30
CA LEU A 467 -19.87 -0.47 -4.86
C LEU A 467 -19.53 0.61 -5.89
N LEU A 468 -19.44 0.25 -7.18
CA LEU A 468 -18.95 1.14 -8.23
C LEU A 468 -19.65 2.52 -8.26
N PRO A 469 -20.99 2.63 -8.15
CA PRO A 469 -21.66 3.94 -8.13
C PRO A 469 -21.35 4.82 -6.90
N LEU A 470 -20.79 4.24 -5.82
CA LEU A 470 -20.46 4.96 -4.58
C LEU A 470 -19.04 5.55 -4.59
N ILE A 471 -18.21 5.13 -5.55
CA ILE A 471 -16.79 5.49 -5.66
C ILE A 471 -16.48 6.26 -6.94
N GLU A 472 -17.42 6.29 -7.89
CA GLU A 472 -17.32 7.13 -9.07
C GLU A 472 -17.43 8.61 -8.68
N PRO A 473 -16.56 9.49 -9.22
CA PRO A 473 -16.70 10.91 -9.02
C PRO A 473 -18.08 11.37 -9.49
N VAL A 474 -18.80 12.14 -8.67
CA VAL A 474 -20.05 12.77 -9.08
C VAL A 474 -19.70 13.79 -10.16
N THR A 475 -19.92 13.46 -11.43
CA THR A 475 -19.90 14.46 -12.50
C THR A 475 -21.03 15.44 -12.25
N THR A 476 -20.72 16.58 -11.65
CA THR A 476 -21.58 17.76 -11.71
C THR A 476 -21.68 18.14 -13.18
N GLN A 477 -22.82 17.85 -13.79
CA GLN A 477 -23.19 18.44 -15.08
C GLN A 477 -23.24 19.96 -14.86
N SER A 478 -22.23 20.67 -15.36
CA SER A 478 -22.19 22.12 -15.48
C SER A 478 -22.94 22.57 -16.73
#